data_AF-A0A0F7LLV7-F1
#
_entry.id   AF-A0A0F7LLV7-F1
#
_cell.length_a   1.000
_cell.length_b   1.000
_cell.length_c   1.000
_cell.angle_alpha   90.00
_cell.angle_beta   90.00
_cell.angle_gamma   90.00
#
_symmetry.space_group_name_H-M   'P 1'
#
loop_
_entity.id
_entity.type
_entity.pdbx_description
1 polymer ?
#
loop_
_entity_poly.entity_id
_entity_poly.type
_entity_poly.pdbx_seq_one_letter_code
_entity_poly.pdbx_strand_id
1 'polypeptide(L)'
;MSSVVTDIQVQDVIEKDKQTLAIVKTPARTVSVPVVKAVKTNRQNVFTAKVVPSMPPVHIRISDPPRRNIFSRKEVTPVADVPVKPYTPAPVKNTVDAIVHFPAGSNAEPVYVSVTTVLSTAEAKKQAAEAKQRQEKWEKAHPVEAAERRLYEAEQVFKPLDKIYQEKLKVLNQVKNTPEGKALADPVKNPLVYTKDIEIDGKKLKVEIKTDNKKGLDILLKEGIKAYISAMTLSNFKKLQGIKDPQEAQIQTSAALLKAIYYERFGRRLLDAWKKINPAQNEFNIAMENRKKAEQAKIEAEKHRDKVKEENRKKRKGVKEAGHDYYPAPKTEEIKGLGELRRGPQKTPKQNGGGKRKRWIGEKGRKIYEWDSRHGELEGYRASDGQHIGVFDHKTGKQLAAADPERSIKKFL
;
A
#
# COMPACT_ATOMS: atom_id res chain seq x y z
N MET A 1 23.27 -11.53 28.64
CA MET A 1 21.85 -11.23 28.95
C MET A 1 21.00 -12.23 28.18
N SER A 2 20.01 -12.85 28.82
CA SER A 2 19.03 -13.70 28.14
C SER A 2 18.07 -12.84 27.32
N SER A 3 17.63 -13.34 26.17
CA SER A 3 16.68 -12.67 25.27
C SER A 3 15.76 -13.68 24.62
N VAL A 4 14.56 -13.25 24.21
CA VAL A 4 13.54 -14.10 23.58
C VAL A 4 13.13 -13.48 22.24
N VAL A 5 12.93 -14.33 21.23
CA VAL A 5 12.46 -13.88 19.91
C VAL A 5 10.98 -13.51 19.99
N THR A 6 10.61 -12.37 19.42
CA THR A 6 9.21 -11.91 19.35
C THR A 6 8.80 -11.62 17.91
N ASP A 7 7.55 -11.93 17.58
CA ASP A 7 6.96 -11.62 16.27
C ASP A 7 6.48 -10.17 16.16
N ILE A 8 6.15 -9.57 17.31
CA ILE A 8 5.59 -8.23 17.43
C ILE A 8 6.30 -7.46 18.55
N GLN A 9 6.33 -6.15 18.40
CA GLN A 9 6.79 -5.21 19.43
C GLN A 9 5.85 -4.02 19.48
N VAL A 10 5.76 -3.38 20.64
CA VAL A 10 5.20 -2.03 20.75
C VAL A 10 6.35 -1.04 20.65
N GLN A 11 6.28 -0.12 19.69
CA GLN A 11 7.31 0.89 19.45
C GLN A 11 6.68 2.22 19.08
N ASP A 12 7.44 3.31 19.20
CA ASP A 12 7.03 4.58 18.67
C ASP A 12 7.33 4.72 17.18
N VAL A 13 6.39 5.38 16.49
CA VAL A 13 6.47 5.76 15.09
C VAL A 13 6.20 7.25 14.97
N ILE A 14 6.90 7.91 14.06
CA ILE A 14 6.67 9.32 13.76
C ILE A 14 5.83 9.41 12.50
N GLU A 15 4.54 9.74 12.67
CA GLU A 15 3.60 9.94 11.56
C GLU A 15 3.16 11.41 11.52
N LYS A 16 3.32 12.08 10.37
CA LYS A 16 2.84 13.47 10.17
C LYS A 16 3.27 14.42 11.30
N ASP A 17 4.55 14.38 11.66
CA ASP A 17 5.17 15.16 12.74
C ASP A 17 4.65 14.87 14.15
N LYS A 18 3.95 13.76 14.36
CA LYS A 18 3.46 13.30 15.67
C LYS A 18 4.05 11.96 16.04
N GLN A 19 4.48 11.83 17.29
CA GLN A 19 4.86 10.55 17.88
C GLN A 19 3.61 9.75 18.22
N THR A 20 3.53 8.52 17.74
CA THR A 20 2.43 7.59 17.97
C THR A 20 2.99 6.26 18.45
N LEU A 21 2.29 5.55 19.35
CA LEU A 21 2.64 4.18 19.70
C LEU A 21 1.95 3.20 18.75
N ALA A 22 2.71 2.29 18.15
CA ALA A 22 2.22 1.31 17.20
C ALA A 22 2.68 -0.10 17.56
N ILE A 23 1.88 -1.09 17.18
CA ILE A 23 2.29 -2.50 17.16
C ILE A 23 3.01 -2.73 15.85
N VAL A 24 4.30 -3.05 15.93
CA VAL A 24 5.18 -3.25 14.79
C VAL A 24 5.48 -4.73 14.63
N LYS A 25 5.31 -5.23 13.40
CA LYS A 25 5.73 -6.56 12.98
C LYS A 25 6.84 -6.42 11.94
N THR A 26 7.95 -7.13 12.11
CA THR A 26 9.08 -7.10 11.16
C THR A 26 9.30 -8.49 10.55
N PRO A 27 8.57 -8.88 9.49
CA PRO A 27 8.56 -10.27 9.00
C PRO A 27 9.92 -10.77 8.51
N ALA A 28 10.79 -9.87 8.08
CA ALA A 28 12.09 -10.20 7.49
C ALA A 28 13.25 -10.25 8.49
N ARG A 29 13.03 -9.95 9.78
CA ARG A 29 14.08 -9.96 10.81
C ARG A 29 13.56 -10.62 12.08
N THR A 30 14.33 -11.54 12.64
CA THR A 30 14.12 -12.02 14.00
C THR A 30 14.37 -10.85 14.96
N VAL A 31 13.34 -10.43 15.68
CA VAL A 31 13.51 -9.43 16.72
C VAL A 31 13.68 -10.14 18.05
N SER A 32 14.71 -9.76 18.81
CA SER A 32 15.01 -10.33 20.11
C SER A 32 14.82 -9.28 21.20
N VAL A 33 13.97 -9.58 22.18
CA VAL A 33 13.66 -8.72 23.31
C VAL A 33 14.41 -9.23 24.55
N PRO A 34 15.12 -8.36 25.30
CA PRO A 34 15.84 -8.77 26.49
C PRO A 34 14.89 -9.27 27.59
N VAL A 35 15.31 -10.29 28.32
CA VAL A 35 14.60 -10.78 29.51
C VAL A 35 15.23 -10.17 30.76
N VAL A 36 14.42 -9.47 31.54
CA VAL A 36 14.79 -8.85 32.81
C VAL A 36 14.13 -9.61 33.94
N LYS A 37 14.92 -10.03 34.94
CA LYS A 37 14.37 -10.68 36.14
C LYS A 37 13.80 -9.64 37.09
N ALA A 38 12.57 -9.83 37.54
CA ALA A 38 11.96 -8.97 38.55
C ALA A 38 12.49 -9.31 39.96
N VAL A 39 12.64 -8.30 40.80
CA VAL A 39 13.12 -8.42 42.18
C VAL A 39 11.95 -8.14 43.13
N LYS A 40 11.77 -8.99 44.15
CA LYS A 40 10.75 -8.78 45.19
C LYS A 40 11.06 -7.49 45.96
N THR A 41 10.02 -6.74 46.31
CA THR A 41 10.13 -5.62 47.24
C THR A 41 9.58 -5.99 48.61
N ASN A 42 9.74 -5.10 49.59
CA ASN A 42 9.13 -5.26 50.92
C ASN A 42 7.60 -5.15 50.88
N ARG A 43 7.01 -4.67 49.79
CA ARG A 43 5.56 -4.57 49.61
C ARG A 43 5.04 -5.85 48.95
N GLN A 44 3.99 -6.42 49.54
CA GLN A 44 3.34 -7.62 49.01
C GLN A 44 2.88 -7.41 47.56
N ASN A 45 3.15 -8.39 46.70
CA ASN A 45 2.78 -8.39 45.27
C ASN A 45 3.38 -7.23 44.45
N VAL A 46 4.41 -6.55 44.94
CA VAL A 46 5.14 -5.49 44.23
C VAL A 46 6.57 -5.92 43.97
N PHE A 47 6.98 -5.79 42.71
CA PHE A 47 8.30 -6.15 42.22
C PHE A 47 8.94 -4.96 41.52
N THR A 48 10.26 -4.96 41.41
CA THR A 48 11.01 -4.00 40.61
C THR A 48 11.73 -4.67 39.46
N ALA A 49 11.76 -4.03 38.30
CA ALA A 49 12.48 -4.53 37.13
C ALA A 49 13.25 -3.39 36.46
N LYS A 50 14.55 -3.60 36.22
CA LYS A 50 15.41 -2.63 35.52
C LYS A 50 15.25 -2.79 34.00
N VAL A 51 14.14 -2.27 33.47
CA VAL A 51 13.79 -2.37 32.04
C VAL A 51 14.67 -1.45 31.19
N VAL A 52 14.87 -0.20 31.63
CA VAL A 52 15.71 0.78 30.95
C VAL A 52 17.04 0.89 31.72
N PRO A 53 18.20 0.55 31.12
CA PRO A 53 19.47 0.49 31.85
C PRO A 53 19.88 1.80 32.56
N SER A 54 19.52 2.94 32.00
CA SER A 54 19.84 4.29 32.50
C SER A 54 18.79 4.89 33.43
N MET A 55 17.67 4.21 33.70
CA MET A 55 16.59 4.72 34.54
C MET A 55 16.43 3.91 35.82
N PRO A 56 15.74 4.47 36.84
CA PRO A 56 15.33 3.71 38.01
C PRO A 56 14.48 2.48 37.64
N PRO A 57 14.53 1.40 38.43
CA PRO A 57 13.69 0.23 38.23
C PRO A 57 12.19 0.57 38.24
N VAL A 58 11.46 0.01 37.27
CA VAL A 58 10.01 0.13 37.18
C VAL A 58 9.39 -0.70 38.29
N HIS A 59 8.44 -0.12 39.02
CA HIS A 59 7.64 -0.85 40.02
C HIS A 59 6.43 -1.49 39.35
N ILE A 60 6.30 -2.80 39.49
CA ILE A 60 5.23 -3.58 38.88
C ILE A 60 4.44 -4.24 40.00
N ARG A 61 3.17 -3.87 40.12
CA ARG A 61 2.23 -4.48 41.08
C ARG A 61 1.38 -5.51 40.36
N ILE A 62 1.45 -6.75 40.80
CA ILE A 62 0.59 -7.83 40.30
C ILE A 62 -0.70 -7.80 41.13
N SER A 63 -1.85 -7.86 40.45
CA SER A 63 -3.17 -7.83 41.08
C SER A 63 -4.05 -8.91 40.47
N ASP A 64 -4.75 -9.64 41.32
CA ASP A 64 -5.78 -10.61 40.95
C ASP A 64 -7.06 -10.28 41.75
N PRO A 65 -8.19 -9.91 41.10
CA PRO A 65 -8.38 -9.79 39.65
C PRO A 65 -7.58 -8.62 39.04
N PRO A 66 -7.30 -8.65 37.73
CA PRO A 66 -6.58 -7.58 37.04
C PRO A 66 -7.37 -6.26 37.12
N ARG A 67 -6.77 -5.25 37.74
CA ARG A 67 -7.35 -3.89 37.77
C ARG A 67 -7.11 -3.20 36.43
N ARG A 68 -8.17 -2.99 35.64
CA ARG A 68 -8.13 -2.16 34.42
C ARG A 68 -8.26 -0.69 34.78
N ASN A 69 -7.16 -0.06 35.16
CA ASN A 69 -7.11 1.41 35.19
C ASN A 69 -6.66 1.90 33.81
N ILE A 70 -7.61 2.30 32.97
CA ILE A 70 -7.29 3.06 31.76
C ILE A 70 -6.92 4.47 32.24
N PHE A 71 -5.61 4.73 32.38
CA PHE A 71 -5.13 6.07 32.69
C PHE A 71 -5.34 6.95 31.45
N SER A 72 -6.47 7.67 31.41
CA SER A 72 -6.67 8.75 30.44
C SER A 72 -5.80 9.94 30.85
N ARG A 73 -4.60 10.03 30.28
CA ARG A 73 -3.82 11.27 30.30
C ARG A 73 -4.30 12.17 29.16
N LYS A 74 -4.43 13.47 29.43
CA LYS A 74 -4.88 14.47 28.43
C LYS A 74 -3.95 14.49 27.20
N GLU A 75 -2.71 14.07 27.38
CA GLU A 75 -1.65 14.06 26.38
C GLU A 75 -1.66 12.81 25.47
N VAL A 76 -2.45 11.76 25.78
CA VAL A 76 -2.51 10.52 24.99
C VAL A 76 -3.90 10.33 24.43
N THR A 77 -4.02 10.35 23.10
CA THR A 77 -5.28 10.10 22.40
C THR A 77 -5.29 8.69 21.80
N PRO A 78 -6.19 7.79 22.23
CA PRO A 78 -6.35 6.48 21.61
C PRO A 78 -6.70 6.62 20.12
N VAL A 79 -6.07 5.79 19.28
CA VAL A 79 -6.40 5.70 17.86
C VAL A 79 -6.97 4.31 17.61
N ALA A 80 -8.23 4.24 17.16
CA ALA A 80 -8.92 3.00 16.80
C ALA A 80 -8.97 2.82 15.27
N ASP A 81 -9.17 1.59 14.83
CA ASP A 81 -9.45 1.22 13.42
C ASP A 81 -8.39 1.69 12.40
N VAL A 82 -7.12 1.68 12.81
CA VAL A 82 -6.01 2.05 11.91
C VAL A 82 -5.71 0.88 10.96
N PRO A 83 -5.77 1.07 9.63
CA PRO A 83 -5.38 0.03 8.68
C PRO A 83 -3.89 -0.30 8.84
N VAL A 84 -3.51 -1.57 8.62
CA VAL A 84 -2.10 -1.99 8.61
C VAL A 84 -1.37 -1.25 7.48
N LYS A 85 -0.37 -0.46 7.84
CA LYS A 85 0.45 0.32 6.88
C LYS A 85 1.89 -0.19 6.88
N PRO A 86 2.55 -0.25 5.71
CA PRO A 86 4.00 -0.37 5.66
C PRO A 86 4.60 0.88 6.30
N TYR A 87 5.50 0.70 7.27
CA TYR A 87 6.22 1.80 7.90
C TYR A 87 7.69 1.76 7.48
N THR A 88 8.17 2.87 6.92
CA THR A 88 9.59 3.06 6.57
C THR A 88 9.85 4.56 6.69
N PRO A 89 10.88 4.98 7.45
CA PRO A 89 12.05 4.21 7.89
C PRO A 89 11.86 3.43 9.19
N ALA A 90 12.86 2.62 9.55
CA ALA A 90 12.89 1.87 10.80
C ALA A 90 12.51 2.75 12.01
N PRO A 91 11.73 2.21 12.97
CA PRO A 91 11.35 2.89 14.21
C PRO A 91 12.55 3.58 14.84
N VAL A 92 12.35 4.82 15.29
CA VAL A 92 13.42 5.58 15.92
C VAL A 92 13.65 4.99 17.32
N LYS A 93 14.90 4.96 17.77
CA LYS A 93 15.32 4.23 18.98
C LYS A 93 14.93 4.98 20.27
N ASN A 94 13.70 5.48 20.37
CA ASN A 94 13.18 6.14 21.58
C ASN A 94 12.43 5.16 22.49
N THR A 95 12.21 3.93 22.02
CA THR A 95 11.57 2.86 22.76
C THR A 95 12.60 1.83 23.21
N VAL A 96 12.52 1.45 24.48
CA VAL A 96 13.24 0.32 25.08
C VAL A 96 12.21 -0.66 25.63
N ASP A 97 12.30 -1.90 25.21
CA ASP A 97 11.40 -2.98 25.61
C ASP A 97 12.15 -4.11 26.33
N ALA A 98 11.42 -4.82 27.19
CA ALA A 98 11.90 -6.02 27.86
C ALA A 98 10.74 -6.96 28.21
N ILE A 99 11.03 -8.25 28.29
CA ILE A 99 10.16 -9.23 28.93
C ILE A 99 10.58 -9.34 30.40
N VAL A 100 9.69 -8.95 31.30
CA VAL A 100 9.91 -9.06 32.74
C VAL A 100 9.49 -10.45 33.20
N HIS A 101 10.45 -11.23 33.67
CA HIS A 101 10.23 -12.57 34.21
C HIS A 101 10.25 -12.54 35.74
N PHE A 102 9.17 -13.01 36.38
CA PHE A 102 9.02 -12.98 37.83
C PHE A 102 9.65 -14.20 38.50
N PRO A 103 10.11 -14.10 39.77
CA PRO A 103 10.67 -15.23 40.51
C PRO A 103 9.67 -16.38 40.67
N ALA A 104 10.16 -17.62 40.72
CA ALA A 104 9.35 -18.80 41.03
C ALA A 104 8.60 -18.62 42.37
N GLY A 105 7.35 -19.09 42.43
CA GLY A 105 6.47 -18.91 43.59
C GLY A 105 5.83 -17.53 43.72
N SER A 106 5.94 -16.66 42.69
CA SER A 106 5.20 -15.39 42.63
C SER A 106 3.80 -15.50 42.03
N ASN A 107 3.44 -16.65 41.47
CA ASN A 107 2.18 -16.90 40.72
C ASN A 107 1.89 -15.85 39.63
N ALA A 108 2.94 -15.28 39.02
CA ALA A 108 2.80 -14.25 38.00
C ALA A 108 3.46 -14.68 36.68
N GLU A 109 2.71 -14.54 35.59
CA GLU A 109 3.21 -14.76 34.24
C GLU A 109 4.20 -13.65 33.81
N PRO A 110 5.14 -13.94 32.90
CA PRO A 110 6.02 -12.92 32.35
C PRO A 110 5.24 -11.81 31.63
N VAL A 111 5.69 -10.56 31.75
CA VAL A 111 5.00 -9.40 31.16
C VAL A 111 5.94 -8.68 30.19
N TYR A 112 5.46 -8.39 28.98
CA TYR A 112 6.16 -7.52 28.03
C TYR A 112 5.95 -6.06 28.44
N VAL A 113 7.04 -5.32 28.65
CA VAL A 113 7.04 -3.91 29.03
C VAL A 113 7.78 -3.12 27.96
N SER A 114 7.12 -2.10 27.41
CA SER A 114 7.70 -1.15 26.46
C SER A 114 7.70 0.24 27.08
N VAL A 115 8.87 0.87 27.14
CA VAL A 115 9.05 2.22 27.70
C VAL A 115 9.53 3.14 26.59
N THR A 116 8.74 4.17 26.30
CA THR A 116 9.01 5.12 25.21
C THR A 116 9.22 6.52 25.77
N THR A 117 10.28 7.19 25.32
CA THR A 117 10.51 8.60 25.64
C THR A 117 9.50 9.48 24.89
N VAL A 118 8.79 10.36 25.63
CA VAL A 118 7.87 11.34 25.05
C VAL A 118 8.68 12.47 24.42
N LEU A 119 8.55 12.63 23.10
CA LEU A 119 9.26 13.66 22.35
C LEU A 119 8.52 15.00 22.41
N SER A 120 9.29 16.09 22.44
CA SER A 120 8.75 17.42 22.12
C SER A 120 8.37 17.51 20.63
N THR A 121 7.53 18.49 20.29
CA THR A 121 7.12 18.74 18.89
C THR A 121 8.31 19.04 17.98
N ALA A 122 9.34 19.73 18.49
CA ALA A 122 10.57 20.02 17.75
C ALA A 122 11.39 18.75 17.48
N GLU A 123 11.53 17.88 18.48
CA GLU A 123 12.24 16.60 18.32
C GLU A 123 11.50 15.65 17.38
N ALA A 124 10.17 15.56 17.48
CA ALA A 124 9.36 14.75 16.57
C ALA A 124 9.51 15.23 15.11
N LYS A 125 9.49 16.54 14.86
CA LYS A 125 9.73 17.12 13.52
C LYS A 125 11.15 16.82 13.01
N LYS A 126 12.16 16.96 13.86
CA LYS A 126 13.55 16.63 13.50
C LYS A 126 13.68 15.16 13.11
N GLN A 127 13.12 14.25 13.90
CA GLN A 127 13.12 12.82 13.61
C GLN A 127 12.33 12.49 12.33
N ALA A 128 11.20 13.16 12.08
CA ALA A 128 10.44 13.02 10.84
C ALA A 128 11.27 13.46 9.61
N ALA A 129 12.01 14.56 9.71
CA ALA A 129 12.88 15.04 8.65
C ALA A 129 14.05 14.07 8.38
N GLU A 130 14.73 13.61 9.43
CA GLU A 130 15.80 12.59 9.32
C GLU A 130 15.26 11.27 8.76
N ALA A 131 14.02 10.92 9.12
CA ALA A 131 13.34 9.75 8.60
C ALA A 131 13.07 9.86 7.10
N LYS A 132 12.54 11.02 6.66
CA LYS A 132 12.33 11.33 5.25
C LYS A 132 13.64 11.27 4.46
N GLN A 133 14.72 11.86 4.97
CA GLN A 133 16.03 11.80 4.32
C GLN A 133 16.57 10.38 4.19
N ARG A 134 16.41 9.54 5.24
CA ARG A 134 16.78 8.11 5.17
C ARG A 134 15.97 7.37 4.12
N GLN A 135 14.67 7.65 4.03
CA GLN A 135 13.79 7.09 3.02
C GLN A 135 14.22 7.49 1.61
N GLU A 136 14.46 8.79 1.36
CA GLU A 136 14.94 9.29 0.07
C GLU A 136 16.27 8.65 -0.35
N LYS A 137 17.22 8.50 0.59
CA LYS A 137 18.49 7.80 0.34
C LYS A 137 18.26 6.34 -0.04
N TRP A 138 17.37 5.65 0.67
CA TRP A 138 17.03 4.25 0.37
C TRP A 138 16.34 4.14 -1.00
N GLU A 139 15.38 5.01 -1.32
CA GLU A 139 14.69 4.98 -2.62
C GLU A 139 15.64 5.23 -3.79
N LYS A 140 16.64 6.11 -3.59
CA LYS A 140 17.69 6.34 -4.59
C LYS A 140 18.59 5.11 -4.78
N ALA A 141 18.87 4.37 -3.71
CA ALA A 141 19.66 3.14 -3.76
C ALA A 141 18.88 1.92 -4.28
N HIS A 142 17.56 1.90 -4.08
CA HIS A 142 16.66 0.80 -4.41
C HIS A 142 15.49 1.27 -5.29
N PRO A 143 15.77 1.73 -6.54
CA PRO A 143 14.77 2.40 -7.35
C PRO A 143 13.62 1.48 -7.79
N VAL A 144 13.87 0.18 -7.99
CA VAL A 144 12.82 -0.79 -8.39
C VAL A 144 11.87 -1.03 -7.22
N GLU A 145 12.41 -1.32 -6.05
CA GLU A 145 11.64 -1.58 -4.83
C GLU A 145 10.87 -0.31 -4.40
N ALA A 146 11.47 0.87 -4.56
CA ALA A 146 10.78 2.14 -4.34
C ALA A 146 9.59 2.33 -5.31
N ALA A 147 9.75 1.98 -6.58
CA ALA A 147 8.67 2.10 -7.55
C ALA A 147 7.54 1.09 -7.30
N GLU A 148 7.87 -0.15 -6.89
CA GLU A 148 6.87 -1.15 -6.47
C GLU A 148 6.10 -0.69 -5.23
N ARG A 149 6.80 -0.11 -4.25
CA ARG A 149 6.17 0.46 -3.06
C ARG A 149 5.18 1.58 -3.42
N ARG A 150 5.56 2.51 -4.28
CA ARG A 150 4.68 3.61 -4.72
C ARG A 150 3.42 3.09 -5.41
N LEU A 151 3.55 2.06 -6.24
CA LEU A 151 2.39 1.41 -6.85
C LEU A 151 1.48 0.78 -5.77
N TYR A 152 2.06 0.04 -4.82
CA TYR A 152 1.31 -0.55 -3.72
C TYR A 152 0.54 0.53 -2.92
N GLU A 153 1.19 1.65 -2.58
CA GLU A 153 0.56 2.76 -1.88
C GLU A 153 -0.59 3.37 -2.69
N ALA A 154 -0.40 3.59 -3.99
CA ALA A 154 -1.45 4.07 -4.88
C ALA A 154 -2.64 3.10 -4.96
N GLU A 155 -2.39 1.79 -4.96
CA GLU A 155 -3.45 0.77 -4.92
C GLU A 155 -4.23 0.77 -3.60
N GLN A 156 -3.55 0.96 -2.46
CA GLN A 156 -4.21 1.05 -1.15
C GLN A 156 -5.09 2.30 -1.03
N VAL A 157 -4.76 3.37 -1.75
CA VAL A 157 -5.62 4.56 -1.86
C VAL A 157 -6.79 4.31 -2.82
N PHE A 158 -6.54 3.67 -3.97
CA PHE A 158 -7.56 3.43 -4.99
C PHE A 158 -8.67 2.47 -4.53
N LYS A 159 -8.31 1.34 -3.89
CA LYS A 159 -9.27 0.29 -3.47
C LYS A 159 -10.47 0.83 -2.65
N PRO A 160 -10.28 1.59 -1.55
CA PRO A 160 -11.41 2.12 -0.79
C PRO A 160 -12.22 3.14 -1.59
N LEU A 161 -11.58 3.96 -2.43
CA LEU A 161 -12.28 4.94 -3.26
C LEU A 161 -13.14 4.29 -4.35
N ASP A 162 -12.66 3.19 -4.95
CA ASP A 162 -13.43 2.40 -5.89
C ASP A 162 -14.66 1.79 -5.20
N LYS A 163 -14.49 1.23 -3.99
CA LYS A 163 -15.63 0.72 -3.20
C LYS A 163 -16.67 1.80 -2.90
N ILE A 164 -16.23 2.99 -2.45
CA ILE A 164 -17.12 4.13 -2.20
C ILE A 164 -17.85 4.53 -3.48
N TYR A 165 -17.15 4.59 -4.62
CA TYR A 165 -17.77 4.87 -5.91
C TYR A 165 -18.85 3.85 -6.27
N GLN A 166 -18.60 2.55 -6.11
CA GLN A 166 -19.60 1.50 -6.40
C GLN A 166 -20.82 1.61 -5.49
N GLU A 167 -20.63 1.89 -4.20
CA GLU A 167 -21.72 2.11 -3.25
C GLU A 167 -22.58 3.32 -3.64
N LYS A 168 -21.96 4.45 -3.97
CA LYS A 168 -22.67 5.65 -4.41
C LYS A 168 -23.36 5.47 -5.75
N LEU A 169 -22.74 4.75 -6.69
CA LEU A 169 -23.36 4.38 -7.97
C LEU A 169 -24.62 3.54 -7.76
N LYS A 170 -24.56 2.55 -6.86
CA LYS A 170 -25.70 1.71 -6.52
C LYS A 170 -26.86 2.54 -5.96
N VAL A 171 -26.58 3.41 -4.99
CA VAL A 171 -27.60 4.31 -4.39
C VAL A 171 -28.21 5.23 -5.46
N LEU A 172 -27.37 5.86 -6.30
CA LEU A 172 -27.83 6.73 -7.38
C LEU A 172 -28.75 6.00 -8.36
N ASN A 173 -28.36 4.79 -8.77
CA ASN A 173 -29.17 3.96 -9.66
C ASN A 173 -30.51 3.57 -9.01
N GLN A 174 -30.51 3.23 -7.72
CA GLN A 174 -31.74 2.91 -6.98
C GLN A 174 -32.73 4.09 -7.00
N VAL A 175 -32.28 5.30 -6.68
CA VAL A 175 -33.17 6.48 -6.64
C VAL A 175 -33.62 6.92 -8.03
N LYS A 176 -32.76 6.81 -9.05
CA LYS A 176 -33.11 7.16 -10.45
C LYS A 176 -34.03 6.16 -11.12
N ASN A 177 -34.00 4.89 -10.74
CA ASN A 177 -34.81 3.83 -11.36
C ASN A 177 -36.27 3.78 -10.88
N THR A 178 -36.63 4.62 -9.90
CA THR A 178 -38.04 4.80 -9.48
C THR A 178 -38.87 5.46 -10.60
N PRO A 179 -40.20 5.29 -10.63
CA PRO A 179 -41.06 6.01 -11.57
C PRO A 179 -40.85 7.52 -11.52
N GLU A 180 -40.76 8.09 -10.32
CA GLU A 180 -40.47 9.51 -10.09
C GLU A 180 -39.09 9.89 -10.61
N GLY A 181 -38.05 9.08 -10.37
CA GLY A 181 -36.70 9.33 -10.86
C GLY A 181 -36.62 9.32 -12.39
N LYS A 182 -37.33 8.40 -13.04
CA LYS A 182 -37.44 8.36 -14.51
C LYS A 182 -38.22 9.55 -15.05
N ALA A 183 -39.31 9.95 -14.38
CA ALA A 183 -40.10 11.13 -14.74
C ALA A 183 -39.30 12.44 -14.57
N LEU A 184 -38.44 12.52 -13.54
CA LEU A 184 -37.53 13.65 -13.35
C LEU A 184 -36.44 13.71 -14.43
N ALA A 185 -35.98 12.55 -14.93
CA ALA A 185 -34.98 12.48 -15.99
C ALA A 185 -35.56 12.86 -17.36
N ASP A 186 -36.73 12.34 -17.70
CA ASP A 186 -37.47 12.74 -18.88
C ASP A 186 -38.99 12.56 -18.66
N PRO A 187 -39.70 13.66 -18.35
CA PRO A 187 -41.13 13.59 -18.06
C PRO A 187 -41.98 13.17 -19.26
N VAL A 188 -41.54 13.50 -20.49
CA VAL A 188 -42.27 13.16 -21.72
C VAL A 188 -42.16 11.66 -21.99
N LYS A 189 -40.97 11.10 -21.78
CA LYS A 189 -40.71 9.68 -22.02
C LYS A 189 -41.25 8.79 -20.91
N ASN A 190 -41.20 9.24 -19.66
CA ASN A 190 -41.61 8.46 -18.49
C ASN A 190 -42.59 9.25 -17.59
N PRO A 191 -43.76 9.66 -18.11
CA PRO A 191 -44.71 10.42 -17.30
C PRO A 191 -45.27 9.56 -16.17
N LEU A 192 -45.49 10.18 -15.02
CA LEU A 192 -46.44 9.64 -14.06
C LEU A 192 -47.84 9.85 -14.62
N VAL A 193 -48.65 8.80 -14.63
CA VAL A 193 -49.99 8.82 -15.22
C VAL A 193 -51.01 8.43 -14.17
N TYR A 194 -52.13 9.15 -14.13
CA TYR A 194 -53.33 8.76 -13.42
C TYR A 194 -54.55 8.94 -14.33
N THR A 195 -55.43 7.95 -14.33
CA THR A 195 -56.65 7.96 -15.12
C THR A 195 -57.83 7.61 -14.22
N LYS A 196 -58.92 8.36 -14.33
CA LYS A 196 -60.15 8.14 -13.56
C LYS A 196 -61.37 8.51 -14.37
N ASP A 197 -62.35 7.61 -14.39
CA ASP A 197 -63.68 7.91 -14.91
C ASP A 197 -64.51 8.58 -13.81
N ILE A 198 -65.09 9.73 -14.14
CA ILE A 198 -66.02 10.51 -13.31
C ILE A 198 -67.40 10.35 -13.91
N GLU A 199 -68.40 10.06 -13.07
CA GLU A 199 -69.81 10.01 -13.46
C GLU A 199 -70.62 10.92 -12.55
N ILE A 200 -71.38 11.85 -13.12
CA ILE A 200 -72.26 12.78 -12.42
C ILE A 200 -73.57 12.83 -13.22
N ASP A 201 -74.69 12.49 -12.57
CA ASP A 201 -76.03 12.50 -13.15
C ASP A 201 -76.12 11.82 -14.54
N GLY A 202 -75.43 10.68 -14.70
CA GLY A 202 -75.41 9.88 -15.93
C GLY A 202 -74.44 10.36 -17.03
N LYS A 203 -73.84 11.56 -16.89
CA LYS A 203 -72.73 12.00 -17.76
C LYS A 203 -71.41 11.37 -17.30
N LYS A 204 -70.68 10.76 -18.23
CA LYS A 204 -69.38 10.12 -17.98
C LYS A 204 -68.24 10.91 -18.61
N LEU A 205 -67.19 11.18 -17.84
CA LEU A 205 -65.99 11.86 -18.29
C LEU A 205 -64.73 11.10 -17.84
N LYS A 206 -63.91 10.68 -18.80
CA LYS A 206 -62.60 10.09 -18.54
C LYS A 206 -61.56 11.19 -18.33
N VAL A 207 -61.00 11.27 -17.13
CA VAL A 207 -59.96 12.23 -16.77
C VAL A 207 -58.60 11.55 -16.76
N GLU A 208 -57.69 12.04 -17.60
CA GLU A 208 -56.29 11.64 -17.62
C GLU A 208 -55.40 12.79 -17.14
N ILE A 209 -54.41 12.45 -16.32
CA ILE A 209 -53.49 13.39 -15.65
C ILE A 209 -52.08 12.83 -15.80
N LYS A 210 -51.19 13.61 -16.42
CA LYS A 210 -49.82 13.18 -16.73
C LYS A 210 -48.79 14.23 -16.36
N THR A 211 -47.60 13.80 -15.98
CA THR A 211 -46.46 14.70 -15.72
C THR A 211 -45.57 14.90 -16.94
N ASP A 212 -46.12 14.88 -18.16
CA ASP A 212 -45.39 14.90 -19.44
C ASP A 212 -44.90 16.29 -19.89
N ASN A 213 -45.02 17.30 -19.02
CA ASN A 213 -44.68 18.68 -19.34
C ASN A 213 -43.32 19.08 -18.75
N LYS A 214 -42.29 19.23 -19.61
CA LYS A 214 -40.95 19.69 -19.22
C LYS A 214 -40.95 21.07 -18.56
N LYS A 215 -41.73 22.02 -19.07
CA LYS A 215 -41.85 23.37 -18.48
C LYS A 215 -42.51 23.30 -17.10
N GLY A 216 -43.54 22.45 -16.95
CA GLY A 216 -44.18 22.20 -15.66
C GLY A 216 -43.17 21.65 -14.65
N LEU A 217 -42.35 20.67 -15.03
CA LEU A 217 -41.30 20.16 -14.17
C LEU A 217 -40.28 21.25 -13.77
N ASP A 218 -39.86 22.10 -14.70
CA ASP A 218 -38.95 23.22 -14.41
C ASP A 218 -39.56 24.20 -13.39
N ILE A 219 -40.84 24.56 -13.57
CA ILE A 219 -41.60 25.39 -12.61
C ILE A 219 -41.66 24.71 -11.25
N LEU A 220 -41.95 23.40 -11.19
CA LEU A 220 -41.99 22.66 -9.92
C LEU A 220 -40.65 22.73 -9.18
N LEU A 221 -39.53 22.56 -9.88
CA LEU A 221 -38.21 22.53 -9.27
C LEU A 221 -37.70 23.93 -8.87
N LYS A 222 -38.06 24.98 -9.61
CA LYS A 222 -37.61 26.36 -9.36
C LYS A 222 -38.54 27.15 -8.44
N GLU A 223 -39.84 27.03 -8.64
CA GLU A 223 -40.86 27.87 -8.02
C GLU A 223 -41.76 27.09 -7.04
N GLY A 224 -41.68 25.77 -7.05
CA GLY A 224 -42.37 24.90 -6.10
C GLY A 224 -43.78 24.49 -6.51
N ILE A 225 -44.42 23.74 -5.60
CA ILE A 225 -45.67 23.01 -5.87
C ILE A 225 -46.83 23.95 -6.24
N LYS A 226 -46.95 25.12 -5.59
CA LYS A 226 -48.05 26.06 -5.85
C LYS A 226 -48.00 26.61 -7.27
N ALA A 227 -46.82 27.06 -7.72
CA ALA A 227 -46.61 27.54 -9.08
C ALA A 227 -46.85 26.44 -10.11
N TYR A 228 -46.38 25.22 -9.81
CA TYR A 228 -46.61 24.04 -10.64
C TYR A 228 -48.10 23.75 -10.85
N ILE A 229 -48.90 23.67 -9.79
CA ILE A 229 -50.35 23.40 -9.90
C ILE A 229 -51.03 24.48 -10.76
N SER A 230 -50.73 25.75 -10.50
CA SER A 230 -51.27 26.87 -11.26
C SER A 230 -50.93 26.74 -12.75
N ALA A 231 -49.66 26.49 -13.08
CA ALA A 231 -49.21 26.35 -14.46
C ALA A 231 -49.88 25.16 -15.17
N MET A 232 -50.05 24.03 -14.48
CA MET A 232 -50.61 22.81 -15.06
C MET A 232 -52.14 22.84 -15.20
N THR A 233 -52.84 23.72 -14.47
CA THR A 233 -54.32 23.75 -14.44
C THR A 233 -54.96 25.03 -14.99
N LEU A 234 -54.18 26.09 -15.24
CA LEU A 234 -54.69 27.39 -15.69
C LEU A 234 -55.64 27.28 -16.91
N SER A 235 -55.25 26.48 -17.90
CA SER A 235 -56.06 26.28 -19.11
C SER A 235 -57.39 25.57 -18.82
N ASN A 236 -57.42 24.66 -17.84
CA ASN A 236 -58.64 23.95 -17.44
C ASN A 236 -59.63 24.91 -16.79
N PHE A 237 -59.17 25.74 -15.85
CA PHE A 237 -60.05 26.70 -15.18
C PHE A 237 -60.53 27.82 -16.11
N LYS A 238 -59.69 28.29 -17.06
CA LYS A 238 -60.12 29.29 -18.05
C LYS A 238 -61.24 28.76 -18.95
N LYS A 239 -61.22 27.48 -19.31
CA LYS A 239 -62.25 26.85 -20.15
C LYS A 239 -63.62 26.77 -19.46
N LEU A 240 -63.67 26.75 -18.12
CA LEU A 240 -64.93 26.67 -17.38
C LEU A 240 -65.83 27.90 -17.60
N GLN A 241 -65.23 29.08 -17.83
CA GLN A 241 -65.98 30.33 -18.02
C GLN A 241 -66.87 30.34 -19.27
N GLY A 242 -66.62 29.44 -20.23
CA GLY A 242 -67.38 29.35 -21.49
C GLY A 242 -68.51 28.31 -21.48
N ILE A 243 -68.69 27.55 -20.40
CA ILE A 243 -69.66 26.45 -20.35
C ILE A 243 -71.03 26.97 -19.88
N LYS A 244 -72.04 26.85 -20.75
CA LYS A 244 -73.41 27.30 -20.46
C LYS A 244 -74.31 26.23 -19.87
N ASP A 245 -74.09 24.95 -20.21
CA ASP A 245 -74.84 23.82 -19.67
C ASP A 245 -74.44 23.57 -18.20
N PRO A 246 -75.37 23.72 -17.22
CA PRO A 246 -75.05 23.53 -15.81
C PRO A 246 -74.49 22.15 -15.46
N GLN A 247 -74.99 21.08 -16.10
CA GLN A 247 -74.51 19.72 -15.85
C GLN A 247 -73.10 19.51 -16.41
N GLU A 248 -72.84 20.09 -17.60
CA GLU A 248 -71.49 20.10 -18.18
C GLU A 248 -70.52 20.94 -17.33
N ALA A 249 -70.96 22.09 -16.81
CA ALA A 249 -70.14 22.94 -15.97
C ALA A 249 -69.75 22.22 -14.67
N GLN A 250 -70.68 21.47 -14.07
CA GLN A 250 -70.43 20.69 -12.86
C GLN A 250 -69.41 19.58 -13.10
N ILE A 251 -69.58 18.74 -14.12
CA ILE A 251 -68.65 17.62 -14.39
C ILE A 251 -67.25 18.11 -14.79
N GLN A 252 -67.15 19.19 -15.57
CA GLN A 252 -65.86 19.79 -15.94
C GLN A 252 -65.18 20.48 -14.74
N THR A 253 -65.94 21.06 -13.82
CA THR A 253 -65.40 21.65 -12.57
C THR A 253 -64.83 20.55 -11.67
N SER A 254 -65.55 19.44 -11.49
CA SER A 254 -65.04 18.27 -10.75
C SER A 254 -63.77 17.71 -11.39
N ALA A 255 -63.70 17.64 -12.72
CA ALA A 255 -62.50 17.22 -13.44
C ALA A 255 -61.31 18.18 -13.25
N ALA A 256 -61.55 19.50 -13.28
CA ALA A 256 -60.51 20.51 -13.06
C ALA A 256 -59.95 20.47 -11.63
N LEU A 257 -60.81 20.30 -10.62
CA LEU A 257 -60.40 20.12 -9.22
C LEU A 257 -59.62 18.82 -9.02
N LEU A 258 -60.08 17.71 -9.63
CA LEU A 258 -59.35 16.44 -9.60
C LEU A 258 -57.94 16.59 -10.21
N LYS A 259 -57.81 17.33 -11.32
CA LYS A 259 -56.52 17.66 -11.93
C LYS A 259 -55.62 18.42 -10.96
N ALA A 260 -56.12 19.46 -10.30
CA ALA A 260 -55.35 20.23 -9.33
C ALA A 260 -54.81 19.35 -8.18
N ILE A 261 -55.65 18.50 -7.59
CA ILE A 261 -55.28 17.60 -6.50
C ILE A 261 -54.17 16.62 -6.93
N TYR A 262 -54.29 16.04 -8.13
CA TYR A 262 -53.29 15.08 -8.61
C TYR A 262 -52.00 15.75 -9.08
N TYR A 263 -52.04 16.95 -9.64
CA TYR A 263 -50.83 17.72 -9.90
C TYR A 263 -50.14 18.12 -8.59
N GLU A 264 -50.88 18.45 -7.53
CA GLU A 264 -50.27 18.63 -6.21
C GLU A 264 -49.56 17.36 -5.74
N ARG A 265 -50.26 16.21 -5.81
CA ARG A 265 -49.72 14.91 -5.38
C ARG A 265 -48.49 14.51 -6.19
N PHE A 266 -48.52 14.62 -7.52
CA PHE A 266 -47.38 14.35 -8.37
C PHE A 266 -46.24 15.33 -8.13
N GLY A 267 -46.54 16.62 -7.95
CA GLY A 267 -45.56 17.63 -7.61
C GLY A 267 -44.81 17.31 -6.32
N ARG A 268 -45.52 16.90 -5.26
CA ARG A 268 -44.92 16.44 -3.99
C ARG A 268 -44.02 15.22 -4.20
N ARG A 269 -44.51 14.17 -4.87
CA ARG A 269 -43.75 12.95 -5.17
C ARG A 269 -42.47 13.24 -5.95
N LEU A 270 -42.56 14.04 -7.00
CA LEU A 270 -41.42 14.45 -7.83
C LEU A 270 -40.43 15.29 -7.03
N LEU A 271 -40.90 16.23 -6.21
CA LEU A 271 -40.02 17.05 -5.37
C LEU A 271 -39.31 16.21 -4.30
N ASP A 272 -40.00 15.26 -3.67
CA ASP A 272 -39.41 14.34 -2.69
C ASP A 272 -38.38 13.39 -3.33
N ALA A 273 -38.66 12.90 -4.54
CA ALA A 273 -37.69 12.14 -5.32
C ALA A 273 -36.48 12.99 -5.71
N TRP A 274 -36.69 14.24 -6.13
CA TRP A 274 -35.61 15.17 -6.47
C TRP A 274 -34.72 15.46 -5.25
N LYS A 275 -35.31 15.67 -4.07
CA LYS A 275 -34.58 15.85 -2.80
C LYS A 275 -33.72 14.64 -2.42
N LYS A 276 -34.02 13.44 -2.92
CA LYS A 276 -33.20 12.23 -2.74
C LYS A 276 -32.15 12.09 -3.84
N ILE A 277 -32.52 12.37 -5.10
CA ILE A 277 -31.64 12.21 -6.27
C ILE A 277 -30.52 13.25 -6.29
N ASN A 278 -30.84 14.52 -6.00
CA ASN A 278 -29.88 15.61 -6.07
C ASN A 278 -28.65 15.41 -5.16
N PRO A 279 -28.80 15.13 -3.84
CA PRO A 279 -27.64 14.84 -3.00
C PRO A 279 -26.92 13.54 -3.42
N ALA A 280 -27.65 12.48 -3.77
CA ALA A 280 -27.03 11.23 -4.24
C ALA A 280 -26.19 11.43 -5.52
N GLN A 281 -26.65 12.27 -6.44
CA GLN A 281 -25.92 12.64 -7.65
C GLN A 281 -24.65 13.44 -7.32
N ASN A 282 -24.74 14.39 -6.39
CA ASN A 282 -23.59 15.17 -5.96
C ASN A 282 -22.53 14.28 -5.28
N GLU A 283 -22.95 13.43 -4.34
CA GLU A 283 -22.05 12.47 -3.67
C GLU A 283 -21.38 11.50 -4.66
N PHE A 284 -22.14 11.02 -5.66
CA PHE A 284 -21.59 10.19 -6.73
C PHE A 284 -20.54 10.95 -7.56
N ASN A 285 -20.81 12.21 -7.92
CA ASN A 285 -19.86 13.02 -8.70
C ASN A 285 -18.54 13.22 -7.93
N ILE A 286 -18.62 13.52 -6.63
CA ILE A 286 -17.44 13.64 -5.76
C ILE A 286 -16.67 12.32 -5.70
N ALA A 287 -17.36 11.19 -5.49
CA ALA A 287 -16.75 9.87 -5.45
C ALA A 287 -16.08 9.50 -6.78
N MET A 288 -16.73 9.82 -7.91
CA MET A 288 -16.21 9.58 -9.25
C MET A 288 -14.94 10.39 -9.53
N GLU A 289 -14.91 11.67 -9.15
CA GLU A 289 -13.72 12.51 -9.32
C GLU A 289 -12.54 12.01 -8.48
N ASN A 290 -12.80 11.67 -7.20
CA ASN A 290 -11.77 11.11 -6.31
C ASN A 290 -11.22 9.78 -6.82
N ARG A 291 -12.10 8.88 -7.26
CA ARG A 291 -11.72 7.60 -7.89
C ARG A 291 -10.86 7.85 -9.13
N LYS A 292 -11.26 8.75 -10.02
CA LYS A 292 -10.53 9.07 -11.25
C LYS A 292 -9.12 9.59 -10.96
N LYS A 293 -8.98 10.49 -9.97
CA LYS A 293 -7.66 11.01 -9.53
C LYS A 293 -6.77 9.88 -8.99
N ALA A 294 -7.33 9.00 -8.15
CA ALA A 294 -6.59 7.87 -7.59
C ALA A 294 -6.21 6.81 -8.65
N GLU A 295 -7.10 6.55 -9.61
CA GLU A 295 -6.84 5.65 -10.74
C GLU A 295 -5.70 6.18 -11.62
N GLN A 296 -5.72 7.47 -11.93
CA GLN A 296 -4.65 8.13 -12.67
C GLN A 296 -3.31 8.02 -11.94
N ALA A 297 -3.29 8.28 -10.63
CA ALA A 297 -2.08 8.13 -9.82
C ALA A 297 -1.55 6.69 -9.80
N LYS A 298 -2.44 5.69 -9.74
CA LYS A 298 -2.08 4.27 -9.86
C LYS A 298 -1.44 3.96 -11.22
N ILE A 299 -2.06 4.41 -12.32
CA ILE A 299 -1.55 4.21 -13.68
C ILE A 299 -0.18 4.87 -13.85
N GLU A 300 0.01 6.07 -13.31
CA GLU A 300 1.30 6.76 -13.33
C GLU A 300 2.37 6.01 -12.52
N ALA A 301 2.03 5.51 -11.33
CA ALA A 301 2.93 4.70 -10.51
C ALA A 301 3.31 3.39 -11.21
N GLU A 302 2.35 2.74 -11.90
CA GLU A 302 2.59 1.55 -12.70
C GLU A 302 3.54 1.82 -13.88
N LYS A 303 3.27 2.87 -14.67
CA LYS A 303 4.16 3.29 -15.77
C LYS A 303 5.56 3.62 -15.27
N HIS A 304 5.67 4.30 -14.12
CA HIS A 304 6.95 4.60 -13.49
C HIS A 304 7.68 3.32 -13.06
N ARG A 305 6.99 2.35 -12.44
CA ARG A 305 7.54 1.03 -12.09
C ARG A 305 8.12 0.33 -13.31
N ASP A 306 7.37 0.27 -14.40
CA ASP A 306 7.78 -0.46 -15.59
C ASP A 306 8.97 0.21 -16.28
N LYS A 307 8.96 1.55 -16.35
CA LYS A 307 10.09 2.33 -16.84
C LYS A 307 11.36 2.07 -16.01
N VAL A 308 11.25 2.12 -14.68
CA VAL A 308 12.40 1.89 -13.79
C VAL A 308 12.91 0.45 -13.89
N LYS A 309 12.02 -0.54 -14.01
CA LYS A 309 12.41 -1.95 -14.22
C LYS A 309 13.18 -2.11 -15.53
N GLU A 310 12.71 -1.50 -16.61
CA GLU A 310 13.38 -1.57 -17.91
C GLU A 310 14.73 -0.83 -17.91
N GLU A 311 14.82 0.36 -17.31
CA GLU A 311 16.09 1.08 -17.15
C GLU A 311 17.09 0.29 -16.31
N ASN A 312 16.64 -0.33 -15.22
CA ASN A 312 17.49 -1.16 -14.39
C ASN A 312 17.95 -2.42 -15.14
N ARG A 313 17.09 -3.04 -15.96
CA ARG A 313 17.44 -4.16 -16.84
C ARG A 313 18.50 -3.74 -17.87
N LYS A 314 18.36 -2.56 -18.48
CA LYS A 314 19.35 -1.99 -19.42
C LYS A 314 20.70 -1.72 -18.75
N LYS A 315 20.71 -1.17 -17.53
CA LYS A 315 21.94 -1.00 -16.72
C LYS A 315 22.61 -2.35 -16.43
N ARG A 316 21.82 -3.38 -16.12
CA ARG A 316 22.32 -4.75 -15.91
C ARG A 316 22.83 -5.41 -17.19
N LYS A 317 22.36 -5.06 -18.39
CA LYS A 317 22.93 -5.55 -19.66
C LYS A 317 24.36 -5.05 -19.92
N GLY A 318 24.79 -3.95 -19.28
CA GLY A 318 26.16 -3.43 -19.38
C GLY A 318 27.12 -3.93 -18.28
N VAL A 319 26.60 -4.59 -17.25
CA VAL A 319 27.37 -5.24 -16.18
C VAL A 319 27.34 -6.74 -16.49
N LYS A 320 28.47 -7.35 -16.88
CA LYS A 320 28.54 -8.82 -17.02
C LYS A 320 27.89 -9.46 -15.79
N GLU A 321 26.91 -10.34 -15.99
CA GLU A 321 26.24 -11.05 -14.91
C GLU A 321 27.29 -11.66 -13.98
N ALA A 322 27.13 -11.45 -12.67
CA ALA A 322 27.97 -12.09 -11.67
C ALA A 322 27.67 -13.60 -11.68
N GLY A 323 28.27 -14.35 -12.61
CA GLY A 323 28.00 -15.78 -12.76
C GLY A 323 28.61 -16.50 -13.97
N HIS A 324 28.89 -15.85 -15.09
CA HIS A 324 29.38 -16.51 -16.31
C HIS A 324 30.43 -15.60 -17.00
N ASP A 325 31.71 -15.98 -17.14
CA ASP A 325 32.30 -16.75 -18.26
C ASP A 325 33.66 -17.40 -17.88
N TYR A 326 33.92 -17.62 -16.59
CA TYR A 326 35.24 -18.08 -16.13
C TYR A 326 35.16 -19.44 -15.45
N TYR A 327 36.03 -20.36 -15.85
CA TYR A 327 36.18 -21.64 -15.20
C TYR A 327 36.72 -21.45 -13.77
N PRO A 328 36.07 -22.03 -12.75
CA PRO A 328 36.54 -21.94 -11.39
C PRO A 328 37.89 -22.64 -11.26
N ALA A 329 38.85 -21.97 -10.63
CA ALA A 329 40.19 -22.52 -10.48
C ALA A 329 40.17 -23.74 -9.54
N PRO A 330 40.78 -24.87 -9.94
CA PRO A 330 40.76 -26.11 -9.17
C PRO A 330 41.41 -25.90 -7.80
N LYS A 331 41.03 -26.77 -6.86
CA LYS A 331 41.80 -26.92 -5.62
C LYS A 331 43.13 -27.59 -5.93
N THR A 332 44.14 -27.39 -5.08
CA THR A 332 45.49 -27.92 -5.35
C THR A 332 45.46 -29.44 -5.45
N GLU A 333 44.60 -30.07 -4.66
CA GLU A 333 44.43 -31.52 -4.55
C GLU A 333 43.73 -32.10 -5.79
N GLU A 334 43.01 -31.27 -6.56
CA GLU A 334 42.33 -31.64 -7.80
C GLU A 334 43.25 -31.58 -9.03
N ILE A 335 44.46 -30.99 -8.87
CA ILE A 335 45.45 -30.95 -9.95
C ILE A 335 46.26 -32.24 -9.92
N LYS A 336 46.17 -33.05 -10.98
CA LYS A 336 46.86 -34.35 -11.09
C LYS A 336 47.81 -34.39 -12.28
N GLY A 337 48.71 -35.37 -12.29
CA GLY A 337 49.61 -35.65 -13.42
C GLY A 337 50.80 -34.69 -13.60
N LEU A 338 50.94 -33.67 -12.74
CA LEU A 338 52.03 -32.67 -12.79
C LEU A 338 53.00 -32.78 -11.61
N GLY A 339 53.02 -33.93 -10.93
CA GLY A 339 53.79 -34.17 -9.71
C GLY A 339 53.23 -33.45 -8.48
N GLU A 340 54.05 -33.30 -7.44
CA GLU A 340 53.66 -32.53 -6.25
C GLU A 340 53.66 -31.03 -6.54
N LEU A 341 52.52 -30.38 -6.28
CA LEU A 341 52.33 -28.95 -6.46
C LEU A 341 52.11 -28.25 -5.13
N ARG A 342 52.76 -27.10 -4.96
CA ARG A 342 52.54 -26.20 -3.81
C ARG A 342 52.00 -24.87 -4.29
N ARG A 343 51.15 -24.22 -3.50
CA ARG A 343 50.67 -22.87 -3.84
C ARG A 343 51.82 -21.87 -3.81
N GLY A 344 51.91 -21.06 -4.85
CA GLY A 344 52.87 -19.95 -4.95
C GLY A 344 52.19 -18.58 -4.78
N PRO A 345 52.97 -17.51 -4.56
CA PRO A 345 52.45 -16.14 -4.52
C PRO A 345 51.88 -15.75 -5.89
N GLN A 346 50.69 -15.16 -5.90
CA GLN A 346 50.04 -14.70 -7.13
C GLN A 346 50.70 -13.39 -7.58
N LYS A 347 51.31 -13.37 -8.76
CA LYS A 347 52.04 -12.21 -9.29
C LYS A 347 51.45 -11.68 -10.60
N THR A 348 51.08 -12.56 -11.53
CA THR A 348 50.56 -12.18 -12.85
C THR A 348 49.14 -11.59 -12.74
N PRO A 349 48.89 -10.37 -13.25
CA PRO A 349 47.54 -9.79 -13.31
C PRO A 349 46.58 -10.58 -14.22
N LYS A 350 45.28 -10.57 -13.92
CA LYS A 350 44.26 -11.08 -14.84
C LYS A 350 43.97 -10.06 -15.93
N GLN A 351 43.76 -10.53 -17.16
CA GLN A 351 43.32 -9.66 -18.26
C GLN A 351 41.81 -9.41 -18.09
N ASN A 352 41.40 -8.14 -18.08
CA ASN A 352 39.99 -7.69 -17.99
C ASN A 352 39.26 -7.97 -16.66
N GLY A 353 39.96 -7.93 -15.53
CA GLY A 353 39.33 -8.02 -14.21
C GLY A 353 40.24 -7.61 -13.06
N GLY A 354 39.67 -7.53 -11.86
CA GLY A 354 40.43 -7.32 -10.63
C GLY A 354 41.11 -8.61 -10.15
N GLY A 355 42.38 -8.50 -9.74
CA GLY A 355 43.14 -9.58 -9.09
C GLY A 355 44.22 -10.24 -9.95
N LYS A 356 44.87 -11.26 -9.38
CA LYS A 356 46.02 -11.96 -9.96
C LYS A 356 45.68 -13.43 -10.25
N ARG A 357 46.40 -14.07 -11.18
CA ARG A 357 46.21 -15.47 -11.55
C ARG A 357 46.61 -16.38 -10.38
N LYS A 358 45.84 -17.46 -10.14
CA LYS A 358 46.23 -18.47 -9.14
C LYS A 358 47.48 -19.18 -9.65
N ARG A 359 48.47 -19.36 -8.78
CA ARG A 359 49.79 -19.89 -9.12
C ARG A 359 50.14 -21.09 -8.26
N TRP A 360 50.76 -22.09 -8.89
CA TRP A 360 51.38 -23.25 -8.25
C TRP A 360 52.83 -23.39 -8.70
N ILE A 361 53.63 -24.00 -7.83
CA ILE A 361 55.04 -24.30 -8.06
C ILE A 361 55.19 -25.82 -8.02
N GLY A 362 55.77 -26.37 -9.08
CA GLY A 362 55.97 -27.80 -9.26
C GLY A 362 57.42 -28.16 -9.49
N GLU A 363 57.68 -29.47 -9.51
CA GLU A 363 58.97 -30.05 -9.89
C GLU A 363 60.16 -29.47 -9.10
N LYS A 364 60.01 -29.44 -7.76
CA LYS A 364 60.99 -28.86 -6.81
C LYS A 364 61.36 -27.40 -7.12
N GLY A 365 60.42 -26.61 -7.63
CA GLY A 365 60.63 -25.19 -7.89
C GLY A 365 61.05 -24.86 -9.33
N ARG A 366 61.19 -25.85 -10.21
CA ARG A 366 61.64 -25.64 -11.60
C ARG A 366 60.52 -25.21 -12.55
N LYS A 367 59.25 -25.45 -12.18
CA LYS A 367 58.08 -25.10 -13.00
C LYS A 367 57.05 -24.30 -12.20
N ILE A 368 56.41 -23.37 -12.90
CA ILE A 368 55.30 -22.56 -12.41
C ILE A 368 54.07 -22.88 -13.24
N TYR A 369 52.92 -23.03 -12.61
CA TYR A 369 51.63 -23.25 -13.29
C TYR A 369 50.65 -22.16 -12.87
N GLU A 370 50.01 -21.51 -13.84
CA GLU A 370 48.98 -20.49 -13.58
C GLU A 370 47.63 -20.90 -14.17
N TRP A 371 46.55 -20.62 -13.44
CA TRP A 371 45.20 -20.90 -13.93
C TRP A 371 44.76 -19.88 -14.98
N ASP A 372 44.48 -20.36 -16.18
CA ASP A 372 43.73 -19.60 -17.16
C ASP A 372 42.23 -19.84 -16.95
N SER A 373 41.59 -18.89 -16.26
CA SER A 373 40.17 -18.97 -16.00
C SER A 373 39.31 -18.80 -17.25
N ARG A 374 39.84 -18.32 -18.37
CA ARG A 374 39.08 -18.16 -19.61
C ARG A 374 38.89 -19.49 -20.33
N HIS A 375 39.89 -20.37 -20.27
CA HIS A 375 39.90 -21.63 -21.01
C HIS A 375 39.79 -22.87 -20.09
N GLY A 376 39.97 -22.71 -18.78
CA GLY A 376 39.79 -23.82 -17.83
C GLY A 376 40.99 -24.75 -17.75
N GLU A 377 42.19 -24.21 -17.96
CA GLU A 377 43.43 -24.96 -18.14
C GLU A 377 44.60 -24.33 -17.38
N LEU A 378 45.68 -25.09 -17.20
CA LEU A 378 46.90 -24.63 -16.56
C LEU A 378 47.93 -24.23 -17.60
N GLU A 379 48.35 -22.96 -17.57
CA GLU A 379 49.48 -22.47 -18.35
C GLU A 379 50.77 -22.72 -17.56
N GLY A 380 51.69 -23.48 -18.15
CA GLY A 380 52.98 -23.82 -17.55
C GLY A 380 54.09 -22.88 -17.97
N TYR A 381 54.98 -22.53 -17.05
CA TYR A 381 56.14 -21.69 -17.29
C TYR A 381 57.39 -22.26 -16.62
N ARG A 382 58.57 -22.05 -17.22
CA ARG A 382 59.85 -22.40 -16.62
C ARG A 382 60.22 -21.36 -15.56
N ALA A 383 60.61 -21.80 -14.37
CA ALA A 383 60.88 -20.89 -13.25
C ALA A 383 62.15 -20.04 -13.42
N SER A 384 63.12 -20.48 -14.24
CA SER A 384 64.40 -19.79 -14.42
C SER A 384 64.31 -18.52 -15.26
N ASP A 385 63.48 -18.54 -16.31
CA ASP A 385 63.39 -17.47 -17.31
C ASP A 385 61.94 -16.99 -17.54
N GLY A 386 60.95 -17.69 -16.99
CA GLY A 386 59.53 -17.38 -17.12
C GLY A 386 58.94 -17.78 -18.47
N GLN A 387 59.67 -18.51 -19.32
CA GLN A 387 59.21 -18.90 -20.64
C GLN A 387 58.04 -19.88 -20.56
N HIS A 388 57.02 -19.70 -21.40
CA HIS A 388 55.90 -20.64 -21.50
C HIS A 388 56.38 -22.01 -22.00
N ILE A 389 55.97 -23.07 -21.32
CA ILE A 389 56.35 -24.47 -21.63
C ILE A 389 55.17 -25.31 -22.12
N GLY A 390 53.96 -24.73 -22.17
CA GLY A 390 52.77 -25.39 -22.69
C GLY A 390 51.56 -25.23 -21.79
N VAL A 391 50.43 -25.71 -22.32
CA VAL A 391 49.13 -25.70 -21.65
C VAL A 391 48.81 -27.13 -21.20
N PHE A 392 48.27 -27.30 -19.99
CA PHE A 392 48.06 -28.59 -19.36
C PHE A 392 46.63 -28.73 -18.83
N ASP A 393 46.04 -29.92 -19.04
CA ASP A 393 44.77 -30.29 -18.43
C ASP A 393 44.96 -30.52 -16.92
N HIS A 394 44.14 -29.87 -16.09
CA HIS A 394 44.33 -29.93 -14.64
C HIS A 394 43.96 -31.29 -14.02
N LYS A 395 43.08 -32.08 -14.65
CA LYS A 395 42.62 -33.37 -14.11
C LYS A 395 43.56 -34.52 -14.43
N THR A 396 44.31 -34.42 -15.53
CA THR A 396 45.14 -35.50 -16.07
C THR A 396 46.63 -35.15 -16.15
N GLY A 397 46.97 -33.85 -16.17
CA GLY A 397 48.33 -33.36 -16.38
C GLY A 397 48.82 -33.50 -17.82
N LYS A 398 47.95 -33.94 -18.75
CA LYS A 398 48.29 -34.05 -20.18
C LYS A 398 48.49 -32.66 -20.76
N GLN A 399 49.52 -32.53 -21.59
CA GLN A 399 49.77 -31.31 -22.33
C GLN A 399 48.72 -31.16 -23.45
N LEU A 400 47.97 -30.06 -23.42
CA LEU A 400 46.93 -29.69 -24.38
C LEU A 400 47.51 -28.86 -25.54
N ALA A 401 48.51 -28.03 -25.27
CA ALA A 401 49.20 -27.24 -26.28
C ALA A 401 50.71 -27.15 -26.00
N ALA A 402 51.49 -27.04 -27.07
CA ALA A 402 52.94 -26.90 -27.02
C ALA A 402 53.38 -25.56 -26.40
N ALA A 403 54.68 -25.43 -26.13
CA ALA A 403 55.27 -24.18 -25.70
C ALA A 403 55.05 -23.07 -26.75
N ASP A 404 54.79 -21.85 -26.26
CA ASP A 404 54.58 -20.67 -27.10
C ASP A 404 55.74 -19.70 -26.82
N PRO A 405 56.67 -19.49 -27.77
CA PRO A 405 57.81 -18.60 -27.59
C PRO A 405 57.42 -17.15 -27.26
N GLU A 406 56.24 -16.69 -27.69
CA GLU A 406 55.78 -15.32 -27.47
C GLU A 406 55.20 -15.10 -26.07
N ARG A 407 54.88 -16.18 -25.34
CA ARG A 407 54.32 -16.11 -23.99
C ARG A 407 55.42 -16.26 -22.93
N SER A 408 55.47 -15.29 -22.01
CA SER A 408 56.39 -15.32 -20.87
C SER A 408 55.84 -14.58 -19.66
N ILE A 409 56.15 -15.10 -18.46
CA ILE A 409 55.89 -14.44 -17.17
C ILE A 409 57.17 -13.90 -16.53
N LYS A 410 58.24 -13.66 -17.30
CA LYS A 410 59.53 -13.16 -16.77
C LYS A 410 59.39 -11.93 -15.86
N LYS A 411 58.47 -11.02 -16.20
CA LYS A 411 58.16 -9.80 -15.41
C LYS A 411 57.49 -10.11 -14.06
N PHE A 412 57.05 -11.34 -13.84
CA PHE A 412 56.23 -11.77 -12.71
C PHE A 412 56.79 -13.04 -12.03
N LEU A 413 58.06 -13.41 -12.23
CA LEU A 413 58.71 -14.52 -11.53
C LEU A 413 58.75 -14.26 -10.02
#